data_AF-A0A533X2P5-F1
#
_entry.id   AF-A0A533X2P5-F1
#
_cell.length_a   1.000
_cell.length_b   1.000
_cell.length_c   1.000
_cell.angle_alpha   90.00
_cell.angle_beta   90.00
_cell.angle_gamma   90.00
#
_symmetry.space_group_name_H-M   'P 1'
#
loop_
_entity.id
_entity.type
_entity.pdbx_description
1 polymer ?
#
loop_
_entity_poly.entity_id
_entity_poly.type
_entity_poly.pdbx_seq_one_letter_code
_entity_poly.pdbx_strand_id
1 'polypeptide(L)'
;MTSSTETTMMPRKPLLNTRQISVAAVLGGLSLITEAFGLSLPGYLPGVNFNLVGAYLSIATMAAGPLGGIIVTILDSFTSSVGFYGLPFYWPHVFFLALFYKRIYSMKSTAMKVVGYWVVTAVALFIQYWGWFFLYVYVFKFATTIWPLAVYNFVGVIPYATFLAIYAFIPGFVLVTAPNFVRPTWNFPYLKWVTAASIILSAIAVASQAGLR
;
A
#
# COMPACT_ATOMS: atom_id res chain seq x y z
N MET A 1 56.41 -0.11 14.11
CA MET A 1 55.58 -0.20 12.88
C MET A 1 54.16 -0.52 13.31
N THR A 2 53.32 0.51 13.45
CA THR A 2 51.91 0.38 13.81
C THR A 2 51.09 0.41 12.53
N SER A 3 50.48 -0.73 12.15
CA SER A 3 49.57 -0.78 11.01
C SER A 3 48.26 -0.08 11.39
N SER A 4 48.04 1.12 10.85
CA SER A 4 46.74 1.76 10.88
C SER A 4 45.76 0.94 10.06
N THR A 5 44.82 0.29 10.73
CA THR A 5 43.70 -0.41 10.10
C THR A 5 42.84 0.64 9.39
N GLU A 6 42.98 0.74 8.07
CA GLU A 6 42.09 1.55 7.25
C GLU A 6 40.68 0.99 7.35
N THR A 7 39.83 1.68 8.12
CA THR A 7 38.39 1.45 8.13
C THR A 7 37.85 1.86 6.76
N THR A 8 37.82 0.91 5.82
CA THR A 8 37.20 1.11 4.51
C THR A 8 35.73 1.43 4.74
N MET A 9 35.37 2.71 4.61
CA MET A 9 33.98 3.15 4.65
C MET A 9 33.27 2.56 3.43
N MET A 10 32.59 1.43 3.61
CA MET A 10 31.76 0.86 2.55
C MET A 10 30.70 1.90 2.14
N PRO A 11 30.63 2.28 0.85
CA PRO A 11 29.64 3.26 0.39
C PRO A 11 28.23 2.74 0.70
N ARG A 12 27.43 3.57 1.37
CA ARG A 12 26.03 3.25 1.69
C ARG A 12 25.28 3.03 0.38
N LYS A 13 24.72 1.83 0.19
CA LYS A 13 23.86 1.57 -0.97
C LYS A 13 22.60 2.45 -0.85
N PRO A 14 22.23 3.20 -1.90
CA PRO A 14 21.03 4.04 -1.86
C PRO A 14 19.79 3.15 -1.66
N LEU A 15 18.80 3.68 -0.93
CA LEU A 15 17.55 2.96 -0.63
C LEU A 15 16.73 2.68 -1.89
N LEU A 16 16.84 3.55 -2.90
CA LEU A 16 16.26 3.37 -4.23
C LEU A 16 17.33 3.55 -5.30
N ASN A 17 17.32 2.66 -6.30
CA ASN A 17 18.09 2.87 -7.53
C ASN A 17 17.28 3.65 -8.57
N THR A 18 17.94 4.10 -9.65
CA THR A 18 17.31 4.91 -10.72
C THR A 18 16.05 4.26 -11.27
N ARG A 19 16.07 2.95 -11.54
CA ARG A 19 14.89 2.21 -12.02
C ARG A 19 13.72 2.29 -11.03
N GLN A 20 13.99 2.12 -9.74
CA GLN A 20 12.96 2.16 -8.70
C GLN A 20 12.37 3.55 -8.54
N ILE A 21 13.21 4.59 -8.65
CA ILE A 21 12.76 5.99 -8.68
C ILE A 21 11.87 6.24 -9.89
N SER A 22 12.30 5.84 -11.09
CA SER A 22 11.52 6.01 -12.32
C SER A 22 10.17 5.31 -12.25
N VAL A 23 10.13 4.06 -11.75
CA VAL A 23 8.87 3.32 -11.61
C VAL A 23 7.93 4.00 -10.62
N ALA A 24 8.45 4.44 -9.46
CA ALA A 24 7.66 5.15 -8.46
C ALA A 24 7.11 6.48 -9.00
N ALA A 25 7.94 7.24 -9.74
CA ALA A 25 7.54 8.51 -10.34
C ALA A 25 6.48 8.32 -11.43
N VAL A 26 6.64 7.35 -12.33
CA VAL A 26 5.66 7.08 -13.40
C VAL A 26 4.34 6.59 -12.82
N LEU A 27 4.36 5.60 -11.92
CA LEU A 27 3.13 5.07 -11.33
C LEU A 27 2.45 6.08 -10.40
N GLY A 28 3.22 6.90 -9.68
CA GLY A 28 2.67 7.95 -8.84
C GLY A 28 2.09 9.11 -9.66
N GLY A 29 2.75 9.49 -10.76
CA GLY A 29 2.21 10.45 -11.72
C GLY A 29 0.93 9.95 -12.38
N LEU A 30 0.87 8.66 -12.75
CA LEU A 30 -0.36 8.05 -13.24
C LEU A 30 -1.47 8.09 -12.18
N SER A 31 -1.18 7.75 -10.92
CA SER A 31 -2.17 7.83 -9.83
C SER A 31 -2.75 9.23 -9.71
N LEU A 32 -1.87 10.23 -9.59
CA LEU A 32 -2.25 11.64 -9.52
C LEU A 32 -3.13 12.05 -10.70
N ILE A 33 -2.72 11.73 -11.93
CA ILE A 33 -3.48 12.06 -13.14
C ILE A 33 -4.85 11.38 -13.12
N THR A 34 -4.91 10.06 -12.87
CA THR A 34 -6.18 9.33 -12.88
C THR A 34 -7.16 9.84 -11.83
N GLU A 35 -6.66 10.20 -10.65
CA GLU A 35 -7.48 10.78 -9.58
C GLU A 35 -7.94 12.20 -9.95
N ALA A 36 -7.05 13.04 -10.49
CA ALA A 36 -7.37 14.41 -10.92
C ALA A 36 -8.44 14.45 -12.02
N PHE A 37 -8.40 13.51 -12.96
CA PHE A 37 -9.39 13.38 -14.03
C PHE A 37 -10.68 12.68 -13.57
N GLY A 38 -10.76 12.24 -12.31
CA GLY A 38 -11.92 11.52 -11.80
C GLY A 38 -12.15 10.18 -12.51
N LEU A 39 -11.09 9.53 -13.01
CA LEU A 39 -11.15 8.20 -13.64
C LEU A 39 -11.38 7.14 -12.57
N SER A 40 -12.58 7.15 -12.02
CA SER A 40 -13.01 6.36 -10.89
C SER A 40 -14.48 6.03 -11.03
N LEU A 41 -14.88 4.84 -10.57
CA LEU A 41 -16.31 4.54 -10.47
C LEU A 41 -16.87 5.23 -9.22
N PRO A 42 -18.16 5.61 -9.22
CA PRO A 42 -18.81 6.27 -8.10
C PRO A 42 -18.51 5.55 -6.78
N GLY A 43 -18.02 6.33 -5.83
CA GLY A 43 -17.61 5.85 -4.54
C GLY A 43 -18.73 5.26 -3.69
N TYR A 44 -18.32 4.46 -2.71
CA TYR A 44 -19.22 3.88 -1.71
C TYR A 44 -19.22 4.68 -0.40
N LEU A 45 -18.26 5.60 -0.22
CA LEU A 45 -18.20 6.58 0.86
C LEU A 45 -17.86 7.97 0.27
N PRO A 46 -18.25 9.08 0.94
CA PRO A 46 -17.96 10.43 0.45
C PRO A 46 -16.46 10.64 0.28
N GLY A 47 -15.99 10.86 -0.94
CA GLY A 47 -14.56 11.06 -1.22
C GLY A 47 -13.72 9.78 -1.33
N VAL A 48 -14.31 8.59 -1.20
CA VAL A 48 -13.64 7.32 -1.55
C VAL A 48 -14.32 6.73 -2.78
N ASN A 49 -13.69 6.92 -3.92
CA ASN A 49 -14.11 6.36 -5.19
C ASN A 49 -13.37 5.06 -5.50
N PHE A 50 -13.96 4.17 -6.30
CA PHE A 50 -13.23 3.01 -6.84
C PHE A 50 -12.29 3.51 -7.94
N ASN A 51 -11.11 3.94 -7.53
CA ASN A 51 -10.05 4.48 -8.37
C ASN A 51 -8.91 3.46 -8.55
N LEU A 52 -7.93 3.82 -9.38
CA LEU A 52 -6.82 2.93 -9.72
C LEU A 52 -5.60 3.06 -8.80
N VAL A 53 -5.65 3.91 -7.75
CA VAL A 53 -4.54 4.11 -6.79
C VAL A 53 -4.02 2.77 -6.28
N GLY A 54 -4.93 1.84 -5.97
CA GLY A 54 -4.62 0.50 -5.49
C GLY A 54 -3.75 -0.32 -6.42
N ALA A 55 -3.99 -0.21 -7.72
CA ALA A 55 -3.19 -0.90 -8.71
C ALA A 55 -1.80 -0.27 -8.81
N TYR A 56 -1.73 1.07 -8.91
CA TYR A 56 -0.46 1.79 -9.04
C TYR A 56 0.42 1.61 -7.80
N LEU A 57 -0.15 1.74 -6.59
CA LEU A 57 0.58 1.61 -5.33
C LEU A 57 1.09 0.18 -5.16
N SER A 58 0.30 -0.83 -5.53
CA SER A 58 0.68 -2.23 -5.41
C SER A 58 1.82 -2.57 -6.37
N ILE A 59 1.72 -2.18 -7.65
CA ILE A 59 2.78 -2.40 -8.65
C ILE A 59 4.06 -1.66 -8.25
N ALA A 60 3.96 -0.42 -7.78
CA ALA A 60 5.11 0.34 -7.30
C ALA A 60 5.76 -0.33 -6.08
N THR A 61 4.95 -0.84 -5.15
CA THR A 61 5.44 -1.59 -3.98
C THR A 61 6.18 -2.85 -4.40
N MET A 62 5.67 -3.57 -5.40
CA MET A 62 6.30 -4.78 -5.94
C MET A 62 7.65 -4.46 -6.59
N ALA A 63 7.69 -3.46 -7.48
CA ALA A 63 8.85 -3.15 -8.31
C ALA A 63 9.92 -2.28 -7.62
N ALA A 64 9.51 -1.36 -6.76
CA ALA A 64 10.35 -0.36 -6.09
C ALA A 64 10.36 -0.47 -4.56
N GLY A 65 9.61 -1.42 -3.99
CA GLY A 65 9.58 -1.65 -2.55
C GLY A 65 8.69 -0.67 -1.82
N PRO A 66 8.74 -0.65 -0.47
CA PRO A 66 7.86 0.19 0.34
C PRO A 66 7.89 1.67 -0.03
N LEU A 67 9.08 2.21 -0.32
CA LEU A 67 9.22 3.62 -0.71
C LEU A 67 8.51 3.91 -2.05
N GLY A 68 8.49 2.96 -2.98
CA GLY A 68 7.73 3.10 -4.22
C GLY A 68 6.23 3.25 -3.97
N GLY A 69 5.67 2.39 -3.11
CA GLY A 69 4.27 2.50 -2.69
C GLY A 69 3.97 3.82 -1.97
N ILE A 70 4.85 4.25 -1.07
CA ILE A 70 4.71 5.52 -0.34
C ILE A 70 4.70 6.72 -1.30
N ILE A 71 5.63 6.77 -2.27
CA ILE A 71 5.68 7.83 -3.28
C ILE A 71 4.36 7.91 -4.06
N VAL A 72 3.80 6.77 -4.47
CA VAL A 72 2.49 6.75 -5.14
C VAL A 72 1.40 7.36 -4.25
N THR A 73 1.33 6.95 -2.99
CA THR A 73 0.32 7.48 -2.06
C THR A 73 0.47 8.97 -1.78
N ILE A 74 1.70 9.49 -1.73
CA ILE A 74 1.97 10.94 -1.59
C ILE A 74 1.47 11.69 -2.81
N LEU A 75 1.78 11.20 -4.01
CA LEU A 75 1.38 11.86 -5.25
C LEU A 75 -0.14 11.83 -5.46
N ASP A 76 -0.78 10.72 -5.14
CA ASP A 76 -2.24 10.58 -5.14
C ASP A 76 -2.93 11.57 -4.18
N SER A 77 -2.37 11.76 -2.98
CA SER A 77 -2.92 12.66 -1.97
C SER A 77 -2.98 14.14 -2.39
N PHE A 78 -2.29 14.57 -3.44
CA PHE A 78 -2.43 15.94 -3.97
C PHE A 78 -3.77 16.19 -4.65
N THR A 79 -4.40 15.14 -5.18
CA THR A 79 -5.62 15.24 -5.99
C THR A 79 -6.78 14.46 -5.38
N SER A 80 -6.51 13.59 -4.40
CA SER A 80 -7.52 12.83 -3.68
C SER A 80 -8.49 13.73 -2.91
N SER A 81 -9.78 13.38 -2.94
CA SER A 81 -10.83 14.06 -2.17
C SER A 81 -10.60 14.00 -0.65
N VAL A 82 -9.88 12.98 -0.18
CA VAL A 82 -9.53 12.81 1.25
C VAL A 82 -8.16 13.44 1.56
N GLY A 83 -7.43 13.86 0.53
CA GLY A 83 -6.15 14.54 0.62
C GLY A 83 -5.09 13.77 1.42
N PHE A 84 -4.29 14.51 2.17
CA PHE A 84 -3.22 13.96 3.01
C PHE A 84 -3.73 13.27 4.29
N TYR A 85 -5.00 13.41 4.66
CA TYR A 85 -5.57 12.73 5.84
C TYR A 85 -5.62 11.21 5.64
N GLY A 86 -5.81 10.74 4.40
CA GLY A 86 -5.84 9.32 4.06
C GLY A 86 -4.46 8.66 4.00
N LEU A 87 -3.41 9.47 3.87
CA LEU A 87 -2.06 9.02 3.53
C LEU A 87 -1.50 7.93 4.48
N PRO A 88 -1.56 8.07 5.81
CA PRO A 88 -1.03 7.06 6.73
C PRO A 88 -1.75 5.72 6.61
N PHE A 89 -3.01 5.70 6.17
CA PHE A 89 -3.84 4.50 6.14
C PHE A 89 -3.58 3.62 4.92
N TYR A 90 -2.89 4.12 3.89
CA TYR A 90 -2.36 3.29 2.80
C TYR A 90 -1.10 2.51 3.21
N TRP A 91 -0.33 3.00 4.19
CA TRP A 91 0.99 2.46 4.50
C TRP A 91 0.99 1.05 5.11
N PRO A 92 0.02 0.66 5.98
CA PRO A 92 -0.12 -0.73 6.39
C PRO A 92 -0.18 -1.69 5.21
N HIS A 93 -0.90 -1.31 4.15
CA HIS A 93 -0.96 -2.12 2.94
C HIS A 93 0.40 -2.24 2.27
N VAL A 94 1.07 -1.10 2.03
CA VAL A 94 2.39 -1.04 1.38
C VAL A 94 3.42 -1.89 2.13
N PHE A 95 3.52 -1.74 3.44
CA PHE A 95 4.50 -2.45 4.25
C PHE A 95 4.18 -3.95 4.34
N PHE A 96 2.90 -4.31 4.56
CA PHE A 96 2.48 -5.71 4.64
C PHE A 96 2.70 -6.43 3.31
N LEU A 97 2.32 -5.82 2.18
CA LEU A 97 2.59 -6.38 0.86
C LEU A 97 4.10 -6.57 0.65
N ALA A 98 4.90 -5.53 0.89
CA ALA A 98 6.35 -5.61 0.72
C ALA A 98 6.97 -6.72 1.58
N LEU A 99 6.50 -6.91 2.83
CA LEU A 99 7.02 -7.90 3.75
C LEU A 99 6.98 -9.32 3.16
N PHE A 100 5.91 -9.68 2.46
CA PHE A 100 5.73 -11.02 1.88
C PHE A 100 6.09 -11.11 0.40
N TYR A 101 6.15 -10.00 -0.32
CA TYR A 101 6.25 -10.02 -1.78
C TYR A 101 7.50 -10.73 -2.31
N LYS A 102 8.67 -10.58 -1.67
CA LYS A 102 9.89 -11.31 -2.08
C LYS A 102 9.69 -12.83 -2.06
N ARG A 103 8.96 -13.34 -1.06
CA ARG A 103 8.65 -14.77 -0.92
C ARG A 103 7.61 -15.21 -1.95
N ILE A 104 6.61 -14.38 -2.25
CA ILE A 104 5.63 -14.63 -3.31
C ILE A 104 6.35 -14.73 -4.67
N TYR A 105 7.23 -13.76 -4.96
CA TYR A 105 7.96 -13.70 -6.22
C TYR A 105 8.88 -14.92 -6.43
N SER A 106 9.48 -15.46 -5.37
CA SER A 106 10.36 -16.63 -5.44
C SER A 106 9.64 -17.97 -5.57
N MET A 107 8.30 -18.01 -5.50
CA MET A 107 7.53 -19.24 -5.71
C MET A 107 7.70 -19.73 -7.15
N LYS A 108 7.96 -21.04 -7.29
CA LYS A 108 8.15 -21.70 -8.59
C LYS A 108 6.86 -21.82 -9.39
N SER A 109 5.76 -22.15 -8.73
CA SER A 109 4.44 -22.28 -9.37
C SER A 109 3.82 -20.90 -9.60
N THR A 110 3.50 -20.58 -10.86
CA THR A 110 2.77 -19.36 -11.22
C THR A 110 1.42 -19.28 -10.53
N ALA A 111 0.70 -20.40 -10.43
CA ALA A 111 -0.58 -20.45 -9.72
C ALA A 111 -0.41 -20.10 -8.24
N MET A 112 0.58 -20.70 -7.55
CA MET A 112 0.84 -20.39 -6.14
C MET A 112 1.31 -18.96 -5.93
N LYS A 113 2.03 -18.38 -6.89
CA LYS A 113 2.45 -16.98 -6.87
C LYS A 113 1.23 -16.05 -6.95
N VAL A 114 0.30 -16.33 -7.86
CA VAL A 114 -0.95 -15.56 -7.99
C VAL A 114 -1.80 -15.71 -6.72
N VAL A 115 -2.03 -16.94 -6.25
CA VAL A 115 -2.81 -17.19 -5.03
C VAL A 115 -2.16 -16.51 -3.82
N GLY A 116 -0.84 -16.66 -3.66
CA GLY A 116 -0.09 -16.01 -2.58
C GLY A 116 -0.18 -14.49 -2.63
N TYR A 117 -0.09 -13.90 -3.83
CA TYR A 117 -0.27 -12.47 -4.03
C TYR A 117 -1.68 -12.02 -3.61
N TRP A 118 -2.71 -12.69 -4.10
CA TRP A 118 -4.11 -12.39 -3.76
C TRP A 118 -4.39 -12.48 -2.26
N VAL A 119 -3.90 -13.53 -1.59
CA VAL A 119 -4.07 -13.71 -0.14
C VAL A 119 -3.37 -12.59 0.63
N VAL A 120 -2.13 -12.25 0.28
CA VAL A 120 -1.39 -11.16 0.95
C VAL A 120 -2.07 -9.81 0.71
N THR A 121 -2.50 -9.53 -0.52
CA THR A 121 -3.21 -8.30 -0.85
C THR A 121 -4.56 -8.21 -0.13
N ALA A 122 -5.29 -9.31 0.01
CA ALA A 122 -6.52 -9.36 0.79
C ALA A 122 -6.27 -8.98 2.25
N VAL A 123 -5.29 -9.60 2.91
CA VAL A 123 -4.97 -9.29 4.30
C VAL A 123 -4.47 -7.84 4.45
N ALA A 124 -3.60 -7.39 3.55
CA ALA A 124 -3.09 -6.01 3.53
C ALA A 124 -4.23 -4.99 3.39
N LEU A 125 -5.16 -5.25 2.48
CA LEU A 125 -6.32 -4.40 2.23
C LEU A 125 -7.28 -4.43 3.42
N PHE A 126 -7.55 -5.60 4.00
CA PHE A 126 -8.37 -5.74 5.20
C PHE A 126 -7.85 -4.87 6.34
N ILE A 127 -6.53 -4.89 6.59
CA ILE A 127 -5.89 -4.03 7.61
C ILE A 127 -6.08 -2.55 7.27
N GLN A 128 -5.86 -2.15 6.02
CA GLN A 128 -6.05 -0.79 5.55
C GLN A 128 -7.47 -0.28 5.80
N TYR A 129 -8.51 -1.09 5.53
CA TYR A 129 -9.91 -0.70 5.70
C TYR A 129 -10.26 -0.26 7.13
N TRP A 130 -9.66 -0.87 8.15
CA TRP A 130 -9.87 -0.44 9.54
C TRP A 130 -9.37 0.99 9.79
N GLY A 131 -8.25 1.36 9.17
CA GLY A 131 -7.75 2.73 9.18
C GLY A 131 -8.72 3.71 8.52
N TRP A 132 -9.29 3.32 7.38
CA TRP A 132 -10.30 4.13 6.68
C TRP A 132 -11.58 4.30 7.50
N PHE A 133 -12.12 3.25 8.11
CA PHE A 133 -13.32 3.38 8.96
C PHE A 133 -13.09 4.32 10.13
N PHE A 134 -11.90 4.26 10.72
CA PHE A 134 -11.52 5.19 11.77
C PHE A 134 -11.51 6.64 11.28
N LEU A 135 -10.88 6.92 10.13
CA LEU A 135 -10.86 8.25 9.54
C LEU A 135 -12.28 8.79 9.32
N TYR A 136 -13.18 7.98 8.76
CA TYR A 136 -14.56 8.39 8.47
C TYR A 136 -15.40 8.63 9.73
N VAL A 137 -15.25 7.80 10.76
CA VAL A 137 -16.04 7.95 12.00
C VAL A 137 -15.51 9.08 12.87
N TYR A 138 -14.19 9.16 13.04
CA TYR A 138 -13.61 10.01 14.08
C TYR A 138 -13.09 11.35 13.56
N VAL A 139 -12.57 11.41 12.34
CA VAL A 139 -12.08 12.67 11.73
C VAL A 139 -13.20 13.34 10.96
N PHE A 140 -13.85 12.62 10.04
CA PHE A 140 -14.91 13.20 9.21
C PHE A 140 -16.31 13.15 9.83
N LYS A 141 -16.48 12.50 10.99
CA LYS A 141 -17.76 12.41 11.72
C LYS A 141 -18.92 11.90 10.86
N PHE A 142 -18.63 11.05 9.87
CA PHE A 142 -19.61 10.52 8.91
C PHE A 142 -20.58 9.51 9.55
N ALA A 143 -20.13 8.77 10.57
CA ALA A 143 -20.95 7.84 11.32
C ALA A 143 -20.58 7.88 12.81
N THR A 144 -21.47 7.41 13.68
CA THR A 144 -21.28 7.42 15.14
C THR A 144 -20.45 6.25 15.65
N THR A 145 -20.33 5.17 14.87
CA THR A 145 -19.52 3.98 15.20
C THR A 145 -18.94 3.37 13.92
N ILE A 146 -17.89 2.56 14.06
CA ILE A 146 -17.21 1.88 12.94
C ILE A 146 -17.98 0.66 12.41
N TRP A 147 -18.89 0.09 13.20
CA TRP A 147 -19.55 -1.17 12.88
C TRP A 147 -20.45 -1.12 11.64
N PRO A 148 -21.29 -0.09 11.43
CA PRO A 148 -22.06 0.02 10.19
C PRO A 148 -21.17 0.04 8.94
N LEU A 149 -20.03 0.74 9.00
CA LEU A 149 -19.05 0.78 7.90
C LEU A 149 -18.40 -0.60 7.70
N ALA A 150 -18.00 -1.28 8.78
CA ALA A 150 -17.38 -2.60 8.71
C ALA A 150 -18.35 -3.65 8.13
N VAL A 151 -19.61 -3.65 8.56
CA VAL A 151 -20.65 -4.55 8.04
C VAL A 151 -20.90 -4.26 6.56
N TYR A 152 -21.09 -2.99 6.19
CA TYR A 152 -21.31 -2.60 4.79
C TYR A 152 -20.17 -3.04 3.88
N ASN A 153 -18.91 -2.86 4.32
CA ASN A 153 -17.74 -3.16 3.49
C ASN A 153 -17.39 -4.64 3.43
N PHE A 154 -17.48 -5.36 4.55
CA PHE A 154 -17.01 -6.75 4.64
C PHE A 154 -18.13 -7.78 4.51
N VAL A 155 -19.33 -7.52 5.06
CA VAL A 155 -20.48 -8.44 4.99
C VAL A 155 -21.31 -8.17 3.74
N GLY A 156 -21.42 -6.91 3.32
CA GLY A 156 -22.02 -6.53 2.04
C GLY A 156 -21.21 -6.97 0.82
N VAL A 157 -19.97 -7.45 1.02
CA VAL A 157 -18.96 -7.95 0.05
C VAL A 157 -18.55 -6.98 -1.06
N ILE A 158 -19.46 -6.12 -1.56
CA ILE A 158 -19.28 -5.34 -2.79
C ILE A 158 -18.07 -4.40 -2.71
N PRO A 159 -17.90 -3.52 -1.70
CA PRO A 159 -16.78 -2.58 -1.71
C PRO A 159 -15.43 -3.27 -1.53
N TYR A 160 -15.31 -4.14 -0.52
CA TYR A 160 -14.07 -4.85 -0.24
C TYR A 160 -13.64 -5.73 -1.42
N ALA A 161 -14.56 -6.50 -2.02
CA ALA A 161 -14.25 -7.35 -3.16
C ALA A 161 -13.86 -6.53 -4.41
N THR A 162 -14.51 -5.38 -4.64
CA THR A 162 -14.18 -4.50 -5.77
C THR A 162 -12.78 -3.92 -5.62
N PHE A 163 -12.43 -3.41 -4.43
CA PHE A 163 -11.07 -2.95 -4.17
C PHE A 163 -10.05 -4.08 -4.19
N LEU A 164 -10.40 -5.27 -3.69
CA LEU A 164 -9.53 -6.42 -3.79
C LEU A 164 -9.24 -6.76 -5.27
N ALA A 165 -10.25 -6.70 -6.14
CA ALA A 165 -10.03 -6.87 -7.57
C ALA A 165 -9.08 -5.78 -8.13
N ILE A 166 -9.25 -4.50 -7.78
CA ILE A 166 -8.35 -3.44 -8.25
C ILE A 166 -6.91 -3.65 -7.75
N TYR A 167 -6.75 -3.93 -6.47
CA TYR A 167 -5.44 -4.08 -5.80
C TYR A 167 -4.76 -5.41 -6.14
N ALA A 168 -5.51 -6.47 -6.51
CA ALA A 168 -4.95 -7.80 -6.73
C ALA A 168 -4.96 -8.24 -8.20
N PHE A 169 -6.01 -7.92 -8.97
CA PHE A 169 -6.17 -8.39 -10.34
C PHE A 169 -5.17 -7.74 -11.29
N ILE A 170 -5.14 -6.40 -11.38
CA ILE A 170 -4.23 -5.69 -12.29
C ILE A 170 -2.78 -5.98 -11.91
N PRO A 171 -2.34 -5.83 -10.64
CA PRO A 171 -0.95 -6.08 -10.30
C PRO A 171 -0.59 -7.57 -10.37
N GLY A 172 -1.53 -8.48 -10.08
CA GLY A 172 -1.37 -9.92 -10.24
C GLY A 172 -1.20 -10.31 -11.71
N PHE A 173 -1.91 -9.64 -12.63
CA PHE A 173 -1.70 -9.79 -14.07
C PHE A 173 -0.29 -9.33 -14.45
N VAL A 174 0.17 -8.16 -13.98
CA VAL A 174 1.54 -7.67 -14.20
C VAL A 174 2.59 -8.64 -13.63
N LEU A 175 2.33 -9.25 -12.48
CA LEU A 175 3.20 -10.26 -11.86
C LEU A 175 3.41 -11.48 -12.76
N VAL A 176 2.39 -11.88 -13.52
CA VAL A 176 2.44 -13.03 -14.42
C VAL A 176 3.01 -12.65 -15.79
N THR A 177 2.58 -11.53 -16.36
CA THR A 177 2.91 -11.15 -17.75
C THR A 177 4.20 -10.33 -17.88
N ALA A 178 4.57 -9.58 -16.84
CA ALA A 178 5.76 -8.74 -16.80
C ALA A 178 6.60 -8.95 -15.52
N PRO A 179 6.99 -10.21 -15.18
CA PRO A 179 7.69 -10.50 -13.93
C PRO A 179 9.02 -9.73 -13.78
N ASN A 180 9.74 -9.50 -14.88
CA ASN A 180 10.98 -8.71 -14.88
C ASN A 180 10.75 -7.24 -14.49
N PHE A 181 9.58 -6.68 -14.81
CA PHE A 181 9.20 -5.33 -14.42
C PHE A 181 8.91 -5.22 -12.92
N VAL A 182 8.37 -6.27 -12.30
CA VAL A 182 8.07 -6.28 -10.87
C VAL A 182 9.05 -7.09 -10.02
N ARG A 183 10.24 -7.39 -10.54
CA ARG A 183 11.28 -8.12 -9.82
C ARG A 183 11.72 -7.33 -8.57
N PRO A 184 11.65 -7.90 -7.35
CA PRO A 184 11.92 -7.18 -6.12
C PRO A 184 13.43 -7.06 -5.85
N THR A 185 14.08 -6.13 -6.56
CA THR A 185 15.52 -5.82 -6.41
C THR A 185 15.81 -4.85 -5.27
N TRP A 186 14.77 -4.29 -4.66
CA TRP A 186 14.87 -3.36 -3.53
C TRP A 186 15.28 -4.07 -2.24
N ASN A 187 15.90 -3.33 -1.34
CA ASN A 187 16.20 -3.80 0.01
C ASN A 187 15.80 -2.71 1.01
N PHE A 188 14.79 -3.00 1.83
CA PHE A 188 14.29 -2.04 2.81
C PHE A 188 14.72 -2.48 4.21
N PRO A 189 15.56 -1.70 4.91
CA PRO A 189 16.03 -2.07 6.24
C PRO A 189 14.88 -2.11 7.24
N TYR A 190 14.94 -3.05 8.19
CA TYR A 190 13.98 -3.18 9.28
C TYR A 190 12.50 -3.34 8.86
N LEU A 191 12.22 -3.82 7.64
CA LEU A 191 10.87 -3.93 7.09
C LEU A 191 9.86 -4.62 8.02
N LYS A 192 10.27 -5.70 8.71
CA LYS A 192 9.41 -6.40 9.70
C LYS A 192 8.95 -5.46 10.81
N TRP A 193 9.88 -4.70 11.38
CA TRP A 193 9.61 -3.77 12.47
C TRP A 193 8.79 -2.56 12.00
N VAL A 194 9.09 -2.04 10.81
CA VAL A 194 8.32 -0.94 10.21
C VAL A 194 6.90 -1.39 9.86
N THR A 195 6.70 -2.62 9.39
CA THR A 195 5.37 -3.20 9.15
C THR A 195 4.60 -3.37 10.45
N ALA A 196 5.22 -3.93 11.49
CA ALA A 196 4.59 -4.05 12.79
C ALA A 196 4.23 -2.66 13.36
N ALA A 197 5.15 -1.70 13.29
CA ALA A 197 4.92 -0.34 13.73
C ALA A 197 3.80 0.34 12.93
N SER A 198 3.71 0.20 11.62
CA SER A 198 2.64 0.82 10.82
C SER A 198 1.26 0.26 11.17
N ILE A 199 1.17 -1.07 11.39
CA ILE A 199 -0.07 -1.73 11.81
C ILE A 199 -0.44 -1.30 13.24
N ILE A 200 0.52 -1.33 14.16
CA ILE A 200 0.30 -0.94 15.57
C ILE A 200 -0.06 0.54 15.65
N LEU A 201 0.63 1.44 14.96
CA LEU A 201 0.30 2.87 14.93
C LEU A 201 -1.07 3.10 14.32
N SER A 202 -1.45 2.35 13.29
CA SER A 202 -2.82 2.42 12.75
C SER A 202 -3.84 1.93 13.78
N ALA A 203 -3.56 0.82 14.47
CA ALA A 203 -4.42 0.27 15.52
C ALA A 203 -4.50 1.16 16.78
N ILE A 204 -3.39 1.79 17.18
CA ILE A 204 -3.33 2.76 18.29
C ILE A 204 -4.00 4.06 17.87
N ALA A 205 -3.85 4.54 16.64
CA ALA A 205 -4.63 5.68 16.17
C ALA A 205 -6.14 5.36 16.27
N VAL A 206 -6.52 4.14 15.87
CA VAL A 206 -7.89 3.62 16.01
C VAL A 206 -8.34 3.54 17.49
N ALA A 207 -7.49 3.03 18.38
CA ALA A 207 -7.84 2.74 19.78
C ALA A 207 -7.68 3.93 20.76
N SER A 208 -6.60 4.70 20.63
CA SER A 208 -6.29 5.84 21.52
C SER A 208 -7.29 6.98 21.39
N GLN A 209 -8.00 7.08 20.27
CA GLN A 209 -9.09 8.04 20.08
C GLN A 209 -10.49 7.44 20.29
N ALA A 210 -10.60 6.11 20.51
CA ALA A 210 -11.82 5.46 20.98
C ALA A 210 -12.03 5.63 22.50
N GLY A 211 -10.96 5.96 23.23
CA GLY A 211 -10.98 6.28 24.67
C GLY A 211 -11.18 7.75 25.02
N LEU A 212 -11.39 8.63 24.03
CA LEU A 212 -11.75 10.06 24.23
C LEU A 212 -13.28 10.28 24.23
N ARG A 213 -14.05 9.28 24.67
CA ARG A 213 -15.48 9.41 24.95
C ARG A 213 -15.71 9.61 26.44
#